data_AF-A0A151RIM2-F1
#
_entry.id   AF-A0A151RIM2-F1
#
_cell.length_a   1.000
_cell.length_b   1.000
_cell.length_c   1.000
_cell.angle_alpha   90.00
_cell.angle_beta   90.00
_cell.angle_gamma   90.00
#
_symmetry.space_group_name_H-M   'P 1'
#
loop_
_entity.id
_entity.type
_entity.pdbx_description
1 polymer ?
#
loop_
_entity_poly.entity_id
_entity_poly.type
_entity_poly.pdbx_seq_one_letter_code
_entity_poly.pdbx_strand_id
1 'polypeptide(L)'
;MRKQKRRSRSTQSQYSYPNESLNIGDHYQPSPRRTIKPRESKVDLPKFFGKDDVEVYLDWEMKVEQLFACHRVSEEKKVPLATLSFQGHVMYWWTSLERERRLHNDPPIQY
;
A
#
# COMPACT_ATOMS: atom_id res chain seq x y z
N MET A 1 17.28 32.21 52.89
CA MET A 1 16.82 33.60 52.69
C MET A 1 16.15 33.71 51.31
N ARG A 2 15.05 34.45 51.23
CA ARG A 2 14.14 34.56 50.06
C ARG A 2 14.48 35.78 49.18
N LYS A 3 14.01 35.72 47.93
CA LYS A 3 13.67 36.81 46.97
C LYS A 3 14.88 37.38 46.19
N GLN A 4 14.76 37.83 44.93
CA GLN A 4 13.64 38.56 44.37
C GLN A 4 13.68 38.62 42.82
N LYS A 5 12.55 38.30 42.20
CA LYS A 5 12.17 38.66 40.83
C LYS A 5 12.05 40.18 40.73
N ARG A 6 12.67 40.82 39.73
CA ARG A 6 12.27 42.15 39.26
C ARG A 6 12.16 42.15 37.74
N ARG A 7 10.96 42.46 37.28
CA ARG A 7 10.58 42.80 35.91
C ARG A 7 10.57 44.32 35.80
N SER A 8 10.68 44.85 34.58
CA SER A 8 10.41 46.23 34.09
C SER A 8 11.70 46.93 33.61
N ARG A 9 11.74 47.72 32.53
CA ARG A 9 10.77 48.12 31.49
C ARG A 9 11.59 48.83 30.38
N SER A 10 11.06 48.73 29.17
CA SER A 10 11.47 49.35 27.89
C SER A 10 11.92 50.82 27.97
N THR A 11 12.94 51.16 27.17
CA THR A 11 13.11 52.50 26.58
C THR A 11 13.30 52.33 25.08
N GLN A 12 12.37 52.91 24.32
CA GLN A 12 12.28 52.85 22.87
C GLN A 12 13.22 53.89 22.26
N SER A 13 14.24 53.45 21.52
CA SER A 13 15.01 54.33 20.63
C SER A 13 14.30 54.36 19.27
N GLN A 14 13.82 55.55 18.88
CA GLN A 14 13.25 55.82 17.58
C GLN A 14 14.35 56.27 16.63
N TYR A 15 14.78 55.36 15.75
CA TYR A 15 15.42 55.72 14.49
C TYR A 15 14.79 54.88 13.38
N SER A 16 13.90 55.53 12.63
CA SER A 16 13.31 54.99 11.42
C SER A 16 14.37 54.95 10.32
N TYR A 17 14.70 53.75 9.84
CA TYR A 17 15.37 53.55 8.55
C TYR A 17 14.33 53.12 7.51
N PRO A 18 14.49 53.56 6.26
CA PRO A 18 13.44 53.48 5.27
C PRO A 18 13.25 52.06 4.74
N ASN A 19 12.00 51.82 4.36
CA ASN A 19 11.39 50.63 3.80
C ASN A 19 12.18 49.96 2.67
N GLU A 20 12.89 48.88 2.97
CA GLU A 20 13.20 47.81 2.01
C GLU A 20 13.17 46.46 2.73
N SER A 21 11.97 45.93 2.96
CA SER A 21 11.81 44.52 3.31
C SER A 21 11.38 43.76 2.06
N LEU A 22 12.39 43.28 1.31
CA LEU A 22 12.21 42.15 0.41
C LEU A 22 11.56 41.02 1.21
N ASN A 23 10.31 40.70 0.87
CA ASN A 23 9.50 39.67 1.50
C ASN A 23 10.03 38.26 1.14
N ILE A 24 11.22 37.90 1.63
CA ILE A 24 11.75 36.53 1.58
C ILE A 24 11.49 35.92 2.94
N GLY A 25 10.36 35.24 3.11
CA GLY A 25 10.07 34.55 4.37
C GLY A 25 8.92 33.56 4.33
N ASP A 26 7.84 33.87 3.62
CA ASP A 26 6.57 33.16 3.83
C ASP A 26 6.20 32.09 2.78
N HIS A 27 7.18 31.54 2.05
CA HIS A 27 6.90 30.54 1.00
C HIS A 27 7.73 29.26 1.06
N TYR A 28 8.43 28.96 2.15
CA TYR A 28 8.90 27.59 2.37
C TYR A 28 7.75 26.73 2.91
N GLN A 29 6.83 26.34 2.02
CA GLN A 29 6.01 25.16 2.24
C GLN A 29 6.93 23.93 2.20
N PRO A 30 7.09 23.15 3.30
CA PRO A 30 7.79 21.89 3.23
C PRO A 30 7.06 21.03 2.19
N SER A 31 7.79 20.54 1.18
CA SER A 31 7.20 19.62 0.20
C SER A 31 6.46 18.51 0.95
N PRO A 32 5.20 18.20 0.61
CA PRO A 32 4.46 17.11 1.23
C PRO A 32 5.37 15.89 1.24
N ARG A 33 5.64 15.33 2.44
CA ARG A 33 6.46 14.12 2.57
C ARG A 33 5.92 13.14 1.56
N ARG A 34 6.69 12.83 0.52
CA ARG A 34 6.32 11.81 -0.46
C ARG A 34 6.10 10.55 0.36
N THR A 35 4.85 10.17 0.57
CA THR A 35 4.55 8.85 1.09
C THR A 35 5.07 7.90 0.02
N ILE A 36 6.22 7.28 0.30
CA ILE A 36 6.75 6.23 -0.56
C ILE A 36 5.69 5.13 -0.49
N LYS A 37 4.78 5.10 -1.46
CA LYS A 37 3.84 4.00 -1.60
C LYS A 37 4.71 2.75 -1.74
N PRO A 38 4.49 1.71 -0.90
CA PRO A 38 5.20 0.46 -1.05
C PRO A 38 5.05 0.00 -2.50
N ARG A 39 6.19 -0.22 -3.17
CA ARG A 39 6.19 -0.67 -4.55
C ARG A 39 5.56 -2.06 -4.53
N GLU A 40 4.41 -2.23 -5.18
CA GLU A 40 3.76 -3.53 -5.28
C GLU A 40 4.73 -4.51 -5.94
N SER A 41 5.11 -5.55 -5.20
CA SER A 41 5.93 -6.64 -5.71
C SER A 41 5.12 -7.37 -6.78
N LYS A 42 5.50 -7.17 -8.05
CA LYS A 42 4.95 -7.93 -9.16
C LYS A 42 5.37 -9.39 -8.99
N VAL A 43 4.43 -10.25 -8.62
CA VAL A 43 4.62 -11.70 -8.56
C VAL A 43 4.23 -12.28 -9.92
N ASP A 44 5.15 -12.99 -10.56
CA ASP A 44 4.85 -13.71 -11.81
C ASP A 44 4.51 -15.16 -11.47
N LEU A 45 3.22 -15.49 -11.49
CA LEU A 45 2.74 -16.81 -11.09
C LEU A 45 2.69 -17.78 -12.28
N PRO A 46 3.01 -19.07 -12.07
CA PRO A 46 2.90 -20.08 -13.11
C PRO A 46 1.44 -20.24 -13.56
N LYS A 47 1.22 -20.37 -14.87
CA LYS A 47 -0.12 -20.54 -15.43
C LYS A 47 -0.69 -21.92 -15.10
N PHE A 48 -1.98 -21.98 -14.80
CA PHE A 48 -2.70 -23.23 -14.56
C PHE A 48 -3.88 -23.39 -15.52
N PHE A 49 -3.90 -24.49 -16.26
CA PHE A 49 -4.94 -24.78 -17.27
C PHE A 49 -6.00 -25.78 -16.79
N GLY A 50 -5.84 -26.37 -15.60
CA GLY A 50 -6.73 -27.39 -15.03
C GLY A 50 -6.90 -28.60 -15.93
N LYS A 51 -5.82 -29.36 -16.07
CA LYS A 51 -5.88 -30.71 -16.66
C LYS A 51 -6.36 -31.71 -15.60
N ASP A 52 -6.87 -32.84 -16.04
CA ASP A 52 -7.30 -33.97 -15.19
C ASP A 52 -6.10 -34.74 -14.58
N ASP A 53 -5.01 -34.04 -14.30
CA ASP A 53 -3.75 -34.56 -13.79
C ASP A 53 -3.45 -33.89 -12.44
N VAL A 54 -3.52 -34.69 -11.38
CA VAL A 54 -3.31 -34.22 -10.01
C VAL A 54 -1.88 -33.73 -9.80
N GLU A 55 -0.90 -34.33 -10.47
CA GLU A 55 0.51 -33.93 -10.34
C GLU A 55 0.73 -32.51 -10.88
N VAL A 56 0.03 -32.15 -11.95
CA VAL A 56 0.09 -30.79 -12.53
C VAL A 56 -0.48 -29.74 -11.56
N TYR A 57 -1.54 -30.08 -10.82
CA TYR A 57 -2.07 -29.22 -9.78
C TYR A 57 -1.07 -29.05 -8.62
N LEU A 58 -0.51 -30.15 -8.11
CA LEU A 58 0.42 -30.13 -6.98
C LEU A 58 1.70 -29.35 -7.32
N ASP A 59 2.25 -29.54 -8.53
CA ASP A 59 3.41 -28.80 -9.02
C ASP A 59 3.13 -27.29 -9.12
N TRP A 60 1.93 -26.93 -9.59
CA TRP A 60 1.53 -25.52 -9.67
C TRP A 60 1.36 -24.92 -8.28
N GLU A 61 0.64 -25.59 -7.38
CA GLU A 61 0.40 -25.15 -6.01
C GLU A 61 1.72 -24.94 -5.26
N MET A 62 2.62 -25.93 -5.30
CA MET A 62 3.93 -25.82 -4.65
C MET A 62 4.74 -24.61 -5.16
N LYS A 63 4.73 -24.33 -6.46
CA LYS A 63 5.45 -23.18 -7.04
C LYS A 63 4.80 -21.85 -6.63
N VAL A 64 3.47 -21.78 -6.63
CA VAL A 64 2.72 -20.61 -6.17
C VAL A 64 3.02 -20.31 -4.70
N GLU A 65 3.02 -21.33 -3.84
CA GLU A 65 3.36 -21.20 -2.42
C GLU A 65 4.77 -20.66 -2.19
N GLN A 66 5.76 -21.18 -2.92
CA GLN A 66 7.13 -20.68 -2.86
C GLN A 66 7.23 -19.21 -3.29
N LEU A 67 6.50 -18.81 -4.33
CA LEU A 67 6.45 -17.42 -4.78
C LEU A 67 5.78 -16.51 -3.75
N PHE A 68 4.67 -16.93 -3.15
CA PHE A 68 4.02 -16.18 -2.07
C PHE A 68 4.93 -15.97 -0.86
N ALA A 69 5.65 -17.02 -0.44
CA ALA A 69 6.62 -16.92 0.63
C ALA A 69 7.78 -15.97 0.28
N CYS A 70 8.34 -16.07 -0.94
CA CYS A 70 9.45 -15.23 -1.40
C CYS A 70 9.05 -13.74 -1.46
N HIS A 71 7.86 -13.44 -1.97
CA HIS A 71 7.36 -12.08 -2.13
C HIS A 71 6.61 -11.54 -0.91
N ARG A 72 6.49 -12.33 0.17
CA ARG A 72 5.75 -11.98 1.40
C ARG A 72 4.33 -11.50 1.10
N VAL A 73 3.64 -12.25 0.24
CA VAL A 73 2.26 -11.95 -0.13
C VAL A 73 1.35 -12.15 1.09
N SER A 74 0.57 -11.12 1.42
CA SER A 74 -0.44 -11.19 2.48
C SER A 74 -1.55 -12.16 2.12
N GLU A 75 -2.12 -12.86 3.10
CA GLU A 75 -3.20 -13.84 2.90
C GLU A 75 -4.36 -13.31 2.05
N GLU A 76 -4.81 -12.07 2.31
CA GLU A 76 -5.87 -11.38 1.57
C GLU A 76 -5.61 -11.23 0.06
N LYS A 77 -4.34 -11.30 -0.36
CA LYS A 77 -3.92 -11.16 -1.76
C LYS A 77 -3.64 -12.50 -2.43
N LYS A 78 -3.48 -13.58 -1.68
CA LYS A 78 -3.08 -14.88 -2.24
C LYS A 78 -4.13 -15.44 -3.19
N VAL A 79 -5.39 -15.49 -2.78
CA VAL A 79 -6.49 -15.98 -3.65
C VAL A 79 -6.62 -15.12 -4.91
N PRO A 80 -6.75 -13.78 -4.83
CA PRO A 80 -6.81 -12.94 -6.03
C PRO A 80 -5.60 -13.09 -6.96
N LEU A 81 -4.40 -13.32 -6.43
CA LEU A 81 -3.21 -13.53 -7.26
C LEU A 81 -3.21 -14.91 -7.90
N ALA A 82 -3.50 -15.98 -7.13
CA ALA A 82 -3.55 -17.34 -7.64
C ALA A 82 -4.57 -17.48 -8.78
N THR A 83 -5.73 -16.83 -8.66
CA THR A 83 -6.79 -16.89 -9.68
C THR A 83 -6.40 -16.17 -10.97
N LEU A 84 -5.56 -15.13 -10.92
CA LEU A 84 -5.00 -14.50 -12.13
C LEU A 84 -4.09 -15.44 -12.93
N SER A 85 -3.58 -16.50 -12.30
CA SER A 85 -2.77 -17.50 -12.99
C SER A 85 -3.61 -18.56 -13.72
N PHE A 86 -4.93 -18.62 -13.47
CA PHE A 86 -5.82 -19.53 -14.17
C PHE A 86 -5.95 -19.19 -15.65
N GLN A 87 -6.07 -20.24 -16.47
CA GLN A 87 -6.17 -20.16 -17.91
C GLN A 87 -7.23 -21.14 -18.42
N GLY A 88 -7.77 -20.88 -19.61
CA GLY A 88 -8.71 -21.77 -20.27
C GLY A 88 -9.95 -22.08 -19.41
N HIS A 89 -10.32 -23.36 -19.35
CA HIS A 89 -11.54 -23.82 -18.67
C HIS A 89 -11.60 -23.46 -17.19
N VAL A 90 -10.47 -23.48 -16.48
CA VAL A 90 -10.42 -23.13 -15.05
C VAL A 90 -10.82 -21.69 -14.81
N MET A 91 -10.38 -20.77 -15.68
CA MET A 91 -10.73 -19.36 -15.56
C MET A 91 -12.24 -19.13 -15.72
N TYR A 92 -12.86 -19.83 -16.68
CA TYR A 92 -14.32 -19.78 -16.87
C TYR A 92 -15.08 -20.37 -15.69
N TRP A 93 -14.63 -21.51 -15.18
CA TRP A 93 -15.22 -22.14 -14.00
C TRP A 93 -15.14 -21.21 -12.78
N TRP A 94 -13.97 -20.65 -12.49
CA TRP A 94 -13.78 -19.72 -11.37
C TRP A 94 -14.67 -18.47 -11.47
N THR A 95 -14.73 -17.86 -12.67
CA THR A 95 -15.57 -16.69 -12.91
C THR A 95 -17.06 -16.99 -12.71
N SER A 96 -17.49 -18.20 -13.08
CA SER A 96 -18.87 -18.64 -12.91
C SER A 96 -19.20 -18.89 -11.43
N LEU A 97 -18.29 -19.56 -10.71
CA LEU A 97 -18.38 -19.77 -9.28
C LEU A 97 -18.47 -18.45 -8.49
N GLU A 98 -17.60 -17.49 -8.78
CA GLU A 98 -17.65 -16.17 -8.14
C GLU A 98 -18.98 -15.46 -8.39
N ARG A 99 -19.53 -15.56 -9.61
CA ARG A 99 -20.83 -14.96 -9.95
C ARG A 99 -21.95 -15.58 -9.12
N GLU A 100 -21.99 -16.90 -9.05
CA GLU A 100 -23.00 -17.63 -8.27
C GLU A 100 -22.93 -17.24 -6.79
N ARG A 101 -21.74 -17.28 -6.19
CA ARG A 101 -21.52 -16.86 -4.80
C ARG A 101 -22.02 -15.44 -4.51
N ARG A 102 -21.77 -14.49 -5.43
CA ARG A 102 -22.28 -13.11 -5.31
C ARG A 102 -23.81 -13.03 -5.34
N LEU A 103 -24.47 -13.85 -6.15
CA LEU A 103 -25.94 -13.92 -6.18
C LEU A 103 -26.50 -14.48 -4.86
N HIS A 104 -25.78 -15.39 -4.23
CA HIS A 104 -26.14 -15.98 -2.94
C HIS A 104 -25.72 -15.14 -1.73
N ASN A 105 -25.03 -14.00 -1.92
CA ASN A 105 -24.43 -13.19 -0.87
C ASN A 105 -23.41 -13.94 0.00
N ASP A 106 -22.73 -14.94 -0.59
CA ASP A 106 -21.68 -15.67 0.09
C ASP A 106 -20.43 -14.79 0.29
N PRO A 107 -19.66 -15.00 1.37
CA PRO A 107 -18.43 -14.26 1.60
C PRO A 107 -17.38 -14.56 0.51
N PRO A 108 -16.42 -13.65 0.24
CA PRO A 108 -15.34 -13.91 -0.70
C PRO A 108 -14.48 -15.10 -0.26
N ILE A 109 -14.00 -15.89 -1.22
CA ILE A 109 -13.09 -17.00 -0.95
C ILE A 109 -11.77 -16.42 -0.41
N GLN A 110 -11.40 -16.85 0.79
CA GLN A 110 -10.14 -16.51 1.45
C GLN A 110 -9.17 -17.69 1.33
N TYR A 111 -7.88 -17.39 1.50
CA TYR A 111 -6.82 -18.39 1.54
C TYR A 111 -6.89 -19.23 2.82
#